data_AF-A0AAN6P8A6-F1
#
_entry.id   AF-A0AAN6P8A6-F1
#
_cell.length_a   1.000
_cell.length_b   1.000
_cell.length_c   1.000
_cell.angle_alpha   90.00
_cell.angle_beta   90.00
_cell.angle_gamma   90.00
#
_symmetry.space_group_name_H-M   'P 1'
#
loop_
_entity.id
_entity.type
_entity.pdbx_description
1 polymer ?
#
loop_
_entity_poly.entity_id
_entity_poly.type
_entity_poly.pdbx_seq_one_letter_code
_entity_poly.pdbx_strand_id
1 'polypeptide(L)'
;MAVAGNSEKRVYGSVNGTIHEWEFISPRHAASAELETSVTSLSKQLEGWEWMLPLDIKMNEENLEHHIQKGTGGAFVALHLGYHHYATLLYFRFLEPAASSSPLADIYRTRCDFHASSYSNLLKLARHKRNCEVIHPTVGHMAVVSSSVLVHTLLCGEERALQSAREALNANFAAILELRRYWPNTAPMVHRLVTFQNFCLLSNDYRTHRLDGWMIRFLIEYSLPLGEKDVETVTSGMDVDMDGFSTRTQVLTDQGRYTSFAIDGYHSPEGM
;
A
#
# COMPACT_ATOMS: atom_id res chain seq x y z
N MET A 1 40.39 -25.10 -37.35
CA MET A 1 41.49 -24.23 -36.89
C MET A 1 41.02 -22.79 -36.98
N ALA A 2 41.09 -22.09 -35.83
CA ALA A 2 40.94 -20.64 -35.50
C ALA A 2 40.31 -19.69 -36.54
N VAL A 3 39.13 -19.11 -36.30
CA VAL A 3 38.78 -17.96 -35.40
C VAL A 3 39.43 -16.63 -35.84
N ALA A 4 38.59 -15.74 -36.37
CA ALA A 4 38.90 -14.34 -36.63
C ALA A 4 38.68 -13.51 -35.35
N GLY A 5 39.70 -12.77 -34.92
CA GLY A 5 39.66 -11.80 -33.82
C GLY A 5 39.81 -10.38 -34.37
N ASN A 6 38.83 -9.56 -34.04
CA ASN A 6 38.70 -8.14 -34.40
C ASN A 6 39.68 -7.29 -33.54
N SER A 7 40.44 -6.39 -34.16
CA SER A 7 41.27 -5.41 -33.43
C SER A 7 41.00 -4.00 -33.97
N GLU A 8 40.06 -3.30 -33.33
CA GLU A 8 39.79 -1.88 -33.57
C GLU A 8 40.84 -1.01 -32.89
N LYS A 9 41.43 -0.09 -33.66
CA LYS A 9 42.47 0.84 -33.23
C LYS A 9 41.87 1.99 -32.42
N ARG A 10 42.52 2.25 -31.28
CA ARG A 10 42.35 3.44 -30.43
C ARG A 10 42.79 4.70 -31.19
N VAL A 11 41.99 5.76 -31.15
CA VAL A 11 42.43 7.14 -31.44
C VAL A 11 42.08 7.99 -30.22
N TYR A 12 43.12 8.52 -29.57
CA TYR A 12 43.01 9.53 -28.52
C TYR A 12 42.91 10.92 -29.14
N GLY A 13 42.00 11.74 -28.63
CA GLY A 13 41.94 13.18 -28.90
C GLY A 13 41.34 13.92 -27.70
N SER A 14 42.17 14.71 -27.03
CA SER A 14 41.83 15.76 -26.05
C SER A 14 42.65 16.98 -26.48
N VAL A 15 42.31 18.26 -26.32
CA VAL A 15 41.40 18.96 -25.40
C VAL A 15 40.98 20.29 -26.10
N ASN A 16 39.93 20.92 -25.55
CA ASN A 16 39.67 22.38 -25.49
C ASN A 16 38.63 22.97 -26.45
N GLY A 17 37.42 23.19 -25.93
CA GLY A 17 36.38 24.03 -26.52
C GLY A 17 35.10 24.05 -25.69
N THR A 18 35.01 25.02 -24.77
CA THR A 18 33.80 25.66 -24.22
C THR A 18 32.66 24.78 -23.68
N ILE A 19 32.58 24.75 -22.34
CA ILE A 19 31.48 24.22 -21.54
C ILE A 19 30.32 25.20 -21.63
N HIS A 20 29.40 25.03 -22.58
CA HIS A 20 28.01 25.50 -22.45
C HIS A 20 27.14 24.62 -23.35
N GLU A 21 25.98 24.22 -22.81
CA GLU A 21 24.86 23.67 -23.57
C GLU A 21 24.86 22.15 -23.86
N TRP A 22 24.83 21.36 -22.79
CA TRP A 22 24.07 20.11 -22.76
C TRP A 22 23.30 20.05 -21.44
N GLU A 23 22.21 20.81 -21.36
CA GLU A 23 21.19 20.55 -20.34
C GLU A 23 20.62 19.16 -20.60
N PHE A 24 21.14 18.23 -19.83
CA PHE A 24 20.68 16.87 -19.68
C PHE A 24 19.20 16.92 -19.30
N ILE A 25 18.29 16.59 -20.23
CA ILE A 25 16.92 16.21 -19.87
C ILE A 25 17.07 15.02 -18.92
N SER A 26 16.87 15.28 -17.62
CA SER A 26 17.17 14.36 -16.54
C SER A 26 16.42 13.03 -16.73
N PRO A 27 17.10 11.87 -16.75
CA PRO A 27 16.50 10.54 -16.92
C PRO A 27 15.37 10.22 -15.92
N ARG A 28 15.29 10.96 -14.81
CA ARG A 28 14.24 10.80 -13.79
C ARG A 28 12.87 11.30 -14.25
N HIS A 29 12.80 12.32 -15.11
CA HIS A 29 11.53 12.88 -15.57
C HIS A 29 10.88 12.01 -16.65
N ALA A 30 11.68 11.48 -17.58
CA ALA A 30 11.21 10.52 -18.59
C ALA A 30 10.69 9.23 -17.93
N ALA A 31 11.41 8.71 -16.93
CA ALA A 31 10.98 7.54 -16.16
C ALA A 31 9.66 7.77 -15.39
N SER A 32 9.44 8.99 -14.87
CA SER A 32 8.17 9.35 -14.21
C SER A 32 7.00 9.42 -15.19
N ALA A 33 7.20 10.01 -16.37
CA ALA A 33 6.17 10.15 -17.39
C ALA A 33 5.74 8.80 -17.99
N GLU A 34 6.69 7.89 -18.24
CA GLU A 34 6.42 6.52 -18.70
C GLU A 34 5.63 5.72 -17.65
N LEU A 35 5.98 5.88 -16.38
CA LEU A 35 5.29 5.24 -15.25
C LEU A 35 3.86 5.77 -15.09
N GLU A 36 3.65 7.08 -15.20
CA GLU A 36 2.31 7.69 -15.18
C GLU A 36 1.44 7.23 -16.35
N THR A 37 2.02 7.13 -17.55
CA THR A 37 1.34 6.58 -18.73
C THR A 37 0.92 5.13 -18.49
N SER A 38 1.83 4.32 -17.92
CA SER A 38 1.57 2.92 -17.60
C SER A 38 0.45 2.76 -16.59
N VAL A 39 0.44 3.56 -15.52
CA VAL A 39 -0.65 3.52 -14.53
C VAL A 39 -1.95 4.04 -15.09
N THR A 40 -1.92 5.07 -15.94
CA THR A 40 -3.13 5.55 -16.63
C THR A 40 -3.74 4.44 -17.48
N SER A 41 -2.90 3.68 -18.21
CA SER A 41 -3.35 2.53 -19.01
C SER A 41 -3.94 1.42 -18.14
N LEU A 42 -3.24 1.01 -17.09
CA LEU A 42 -3.70 -0.04 -16.17
C LEU A 42 -4.97 0.37 -15.43
N SER A 43 -5.08 1.64 -15.05
CA SER A 43 -6.25 2.23 -14.40
C SER A 43 -7.49 2.08 -15.29
N LYS A 44 -7.38 2.46 -16.58
CA LYS A 44 -8.46 2.27 -17.56
C LYS A 44 -8.83 0.81 -17.76
N GLN A 45 -7.84 -0.09 -17.78
CA GLN A 45 -8.10 -1.53 -17.92
C GLN A 45 -8.85 -2.09 -16.70
N LEU A 46 -8.49 -1.63 -15.50
CA LEU A 46 -9.12 -2.06 -14.26
C LEU A 46 -10.57 -1.56 -14.15
N GLU A 47 -10.81 -0.30 -14.48
CA GLU A 47 -12.17 0.27 -14.58
C GLU A 47 -12.99 -0.41 -15.68
N GLY A 48 -12.36 -0.67 -16.83
CA GLY A 48 -12.99 -1.40 -17.93
C GLY A 48 -13.39 -2.82 -17.53
N TRP A 49 -12.55 -3.52 -16.78
CA TRP A 49 -12.88 -4.84 -16.23
C TRP A 49 -14.13 -4.79 -15.34
N GLU A 50 -14.23 -3.83 -14.40
CA GLU A 50 -15.41 -3.67 -13.54
C GLU A 50 -16.66 -3.38 -14.37
N TRP A 51 -16.54 -2.50 -15.37
CA TRP A 51 -17.65 -2.13 -16.24
C TRP A 51 -18.19 -3.31 -17.04
N MET A 52 -17.30 -4.17 -17.54
CA MET A 52 -17.61 -5.33 -18.37
C MET A 52 -18.15 -6.53 -17.57
N LEU A 53 -18.16 -6.49 -16.24
CA LEU A 53 -18.77 -7.55 -15.45
C LEU A 53 -20.26 -7.72 -15.83
N PRO A 54 -20.75 -8.97 -15.96
CA PRO A 54 -22.17 -9.25 -16.10
C PRO A 54 -22.99 -8.57 -15.00
N LEU A 55 -24.22 -8.16 -15.32
CA LEU A 55 -25.06 -7.38 -14.40
C LEU A 55 -25.29 -8.08 -13.06
N ASP A 56 -25.40 -9.41 -13.05
CA ASP A 56 -25.58 -10.25 -11.87
C ASP A 56 -24.29 -10.44 -11.05
N ILE A 57 -23.13 -10.10 -11.60
CA ILE A 57 -21.82 -10.19 -10.93
C ILE A 57 -21.33 -8.83 -10.40
N LYS A 58 -21.97 -7.72 -10.81
CA LYS A 58 -21.61 -6.38 -10.32
C LYS A 58 -21.84 -6.25 -8.82
N MET A 59 -20.98 -5.50 -8.14
CA MET A 59 -21.10 -5.32 -6.70
C MET A 59 -22.28 -4.41 -6.35
N ASN A 60 -23.32 -4.98 -5.77
CA ASN A 60 -24.43 -4.26 -5.15
C ASN A 60 -25.13 -5.19 -4.14
N GLU A 61 -26.05 -4.63 -3.36
CA GLU A 61 -26.74 -5.38 -2.30
C GLU A 61 -27.63 -6.51 -2.83
N GLU A 62 -28.34 -6.29 -3.94
CA GLU A 62 -29.21 -7.28 -4.57
C GLU A 62 -28.43 -8.51 -5.04
N ASN A 63 -27.34 -8.29 -5.78
CA ASN A 63 -26.48 -9.35 -6.28
C ASN A 63 -25.78 -10.09 -5.14
N LEU A 64 -25.31 -9.37 -4.12
CA LEU A 64 -24.72 -9.99 -2.94
C LEU A 64 -25.71 -10.96 -2.28
N GLU A 65 -26.95 -10.52 -2.06
CA GLU A 65 -27.99 -11.34 -1.45
C GLU A 65 -28.38 -12.54 -2.32
N HIS A 66 -28.48 -12.36 -3.64
CA HIS A 66 -28.68 -13.46 -4.58
C HIS A 66 -27.56 -14.50 -4.53
N HIS A 67 -26.31 -14.06 -4.48
CA HIS A 67 -25.16 -14.96 -4.36
C HIS A 67 -25.10 -15.68 -3.00
N ILE A 68 -25.48 -15.00 -1.90
CA ILE A 68 -25.65 -15.62 -0.57
C ILE A 68 -26.67 -16.75 -0.61
N GLN A 69 -27.85 -16.50 -1.19
CA GLN A 69 -28.93 -17.49 -1.29
C GLN A 69 -28.52 -18.70 -2.13
N LYS A 70 -27.67 -18.50 -3.13
CA LYS A 70 -27.10 -19.58 -3.95
C LYS A 70 -25.88 -20.27 -3.34
N GLY A 71 -25.42 -19.87 -2.16
CA GLY A 71 -24.24 -20.43 -1.50
C GLY A 71 -22.91 -20.02 -2.17
N THR A 72 -22.91 -18.94 -2.94
CA THR A 72 -21.73 -18.42 -3.68
C THR A 72 -21.28 -17.05 -3.17
N GLY A 73 -21.83 -16.55 -2.05
CA GLY A 73 -21.54 -15.24 -1.49
C GLY A 73 -20.05 -15.03 -1.19
N GLY A 74 -19.37 -16.00 -0.58
CA GLY A 74 -17.93 -15.91 -0.30
C GLY A 74 -17.07 -15.71 -1.57
N ALA A 75 -17.36 -16.43 -2.64
CA ALA A 75 -16.65 -16.28 -3.93
C ALA A 75 -16.94 -14.92 -4.58
N PHE A 76 -18.20 -14.47 -4.51
CA PHE A 76 -18.61 -13.15 -5.00
C PHE A 76 -17.91 -12.02 -4.24
N VAL A 77 -17.85 -12.09 -2.90
CA VAL A 77 -17.09 -11.13 -2.08
C VAL A 77 -15.60 -11.17 -2.42
N ALA A 78 -15.00 -12.37 -2.53
CA ALA A 78 -13.58 -12.52 -2.83
C ALA A 78 -13.17 -11.84 -4.16
N LEU A 79 -14.01 -11.94 -5.19
CA LEU A 79 -13.81 -11.26 -6.47
C LEU A 79 -13.66 -9.74 -6.29
N HIS A 80 -14.60 -9.13 -5.56
CA HIS A 80 -14.64 -7.69 -5.34
C HIS A 80 -13.56 -7.20 -4.36
N LEU A 81 -13.21 -8.01 -3.36
CA LEU A 81 -12.04 -7.75 -2.51
C LEU A 81 -10.75 -7.71 -3.35
N GLY A 82 -10.60 -8.65 -4.29
CA GLY A 82 -9.48 -8.68 -5.23
C GLY A 82 -9.41 -7.43 -6.10
N TYR A 83 -10.54 -7.00 -6.66
CA TYR A 83 -10.64 -5.75 -7.44
C TYR A 83 -10.11 -4.53 -6.67
N HIS A 84 -10.64 -4.30 -5.47
CA HIS A 84 -10.21 -3.18 -4.65
C HIS A 84 -8.73 -3.31 -4.25
N HIS A 85 -8.25 -4.52 -3.93
CA HIS A 85 -6.85 -4.72 -3.60
C HIS A 85 -5.89 -4.36 -4.75
N TYR A 86 -6.15 -4.84 -5.97
CA TYR A 86 -5.31 -4.53 -7.12
C TYR A 86 -5.33 -3.03 -7.47
N ALA A 87 -6.48 -2.38 -7.31
CA ALA A 87 -6.57 -0.93 -7.44
C ALA A 87 -5.74 -0.20 -6.37
N THR A 88 -5.82 -0.64 -5.12
CA THR A 88 -4.99 -0.09 -4.04
C THR A 88 -3.50 -0.22 -4.35
N LEU A 89 -3.04 -1.39 -4.82
CA LEU A 89 -1.64 -1.58 -5.23
C LEU A 89 -1.22 -0.64 -6.37
N LEU A 90 -2.06 -0.50 -7.39
CA LEU A 90 -1.79 0.34 -8.55
C LEU A 90 -1.55 1.80 -8.16
N TYR A 91 -2.33 2.31 -7.21
CA TYR A 91 -2.30 3.70 -6.81
C TYR A 91 -1.44 4.00 -5.58
N PHE A 92 -0.93 2.97 -4.89
CA PHE A 92 -0.22 3.11 -3.61
C PHE A 92 0.93 4.12 -3.65
N ARG A 93 1.69 4.15 -4.77
CA ARG A 93 2.82 5.08 -4.93
C ARG A 93 2.46 6.55 -4.85
N PHE A 94 1.20 6.92 -5.13
CA PHE A 94 0.75 8.32 -5.10
C PHE A 94 0.40 8.82 -3.69
N LEU A 95 0.49 7.93 -2.69
CA LEU A 95 0.52 8.31 -1.28
C LEU A 95 1.84 8.99 -0.91
N GLU A 96 2.93 8.76 -1.66
CA GLU A 96 4.20 9.43 -1.42
C GLU A 96 4.10 10.93 -1.74
N PRO A 97 4.50 11.84 -0.82
CA PRO A 97 4.50 13.28 -1.05
C PRO A 97 5.37 13.70 -2.24
N ALA A 98 6.48 13.01 -2.51
CA ALA A 98 7.33 13.29 -3.67
C ALA A 98 6.64 12.97 -5.02
N ALA A 99 5.60 12.14 -5.03
CA ALA A 99 4.79 11.88 -6.22
C ALA A 99 3.78 13.01 -6.50
N SER A 100 3.64 14.00 -5.60
CA SER A 100 2.69 15.12 -5.73
C SER A 100 2.98 16.10 -6.87
N SER A 101 4.14 16.02 -7.52
CA SER A 101 4.46 16.86 -8.67
C SER A 101 3.68 16.48 -9.93
N SER A 102 3.02 15.31 -9.96
CA SER A 102 2.16 14.91 -11.08
C SER A 102 0.76 15.52 -10.94
N PRO A 103 0.19 16.12 -12.01
CA PRO A 103 -1.20 16.57 -12.02
C PRO A 103 -2.23 15.47 -11.73
N LEU A 104 -1.86 14.20 -11.88
CA LEU A 104 -2.72 13.04 -11.60
C LEU A 104 -2.56 12.51 -10.18
N ALA A 105 -1.59 13.00 -9.41
CA ALA A 105 -1.26 12.46 -8.10
C ALA A 105 -2.44 12.52 -7.13
N ASP A 106 -3.14 13.65 -7.07
CA ASP A 106 -4.29 13.82 -6.18
C ASP A 106 -5.47 12.92 -6.59
N ILE A 107 -5.66 12.71 -7.90
CA ILE A 107 -6.69 11.80 -8.43
C ILE A 107 -6.39 10.37 -7.99
N TYR A 108 -5.14 9.91 -8.16
CA TYR A 108 -4.77 8.55 -7.81
C TYR A 108 -4.66 8.34 -6.30
N ARG A 109 -4.26 9.34 -5.52
CA ARG A 109 -4.34 9.30 -4.04
C ARG A 109 -5.77 9.10 -3.58
N THR A 110 -6.71 9.92 -4.10
CA THR A 110 -8.13 9.81 -3.78
C THR A 110 -8.68 8.43 -4.15
N ARG A 111 -8.28 7.87 -5.31
CA ARG A 111 -8.66 6.52 -5.72
C ARG A 111 -8.08 5.46 -4.78
N CYS A 112 -6.81 5.60 -4.37
CA CYS A 112 -6.18 4.67 -3.42
C CYS A 112 -6.97 4.61 -2.11
N ASP A 113 -7.31 5.77 -1.54
CA ASP A 113 -8.13 5.90 -0.33
C ASP A 113 -9.53 5.27 -0.52
N PHE A 114 -10.18 5.55 -1.65
CA PHE A 114 -11.48 4.98 -2.00
C PHE A 114 -11.47 3.44 -2.05
N HIS A 115 -10.49 2.85 -2.74
CA HIS A 115 -10.42 1.39 -2.86
C HIS A 115 -10.02 0.73 -1.54
N ALA A 116 -9.11 1.32 -0.75
CA ALA A 116 -8.77 0.81 0.58
C ALA A 116 -9.96 0.84 1.54
N SER A 117 -10.75 1.91 1.51
CA SER A 117 -11.97 2.05 2.31
C SER A 117 -13.07 1.09 1.85
N SER A 118 -13.29 0.98 0.54
CA SER A 118 -14.29 0.06 -0.04
C SER A 118 -13.97 -1.40 0.25
N TYR A 119 -12.69 -1.80 0.15
CA TYR A 119 -12.21 -3.11 0.58
C TYR A 119 -12.59 -3.37 2.04
N SER A 120 -12.26 -2.44 2.93
CA SER A 120 -12.43 -2.60 4.38
C SER A 120 -13.91 -2.68 4.77
N ASN A 121 -14.75 -1.86 4.13
CA ASN A 121 -16.20 -1.88 4.32
C ASN A 121 -16.83 -3.19 3.83
N LEU A 122 -16.40 -3.68 2.66
CA LEU A 122 -16.86 -4.96 2.13
C LEU A 122 -16.43 -6.13 3.04
N LEU A 123 -15.17 -6.16 3.46
CA LEU A 123 -14.68 -7.19 4.37
C LEU A 123 -15.46 -7.18 5.69
N LYS A 124 -15.73 -5.99 6.24
CA LYS A 124 -16.59 -5.82 7.42
C LYS A 124 -17.98 -6.39 7.17
N LEU A 125 -18.63 -6.02 6.05
CA LEU A 125 -19.97 -6.51 5.71
C LEU A 125 -20.02 -8.03 5.60
N ALA A 126 -19.06 -8.62 4.87
CA ALA A 126 -18.97 -10.06 4.64
C ALA A 126 -18.85 -10.85 5.95
N ARG A 127 -18.11 -10.34 6.93
CA ARG A 127 -17.97 -10.96 8.26
C ARG A 127 -19.25 -10.96 9.10
N HIS A 128 -20.20 -10.08 8.80
CA HIS A 128 -21.48 -10.01 9.53
C HIS A 128 -22.63 -10.74 8.81
N LYS A 129 -22.38 -11.31 7.62
CA LYS A 129 -23.36 -12.08 6.85
C LYS A 129 -22.93 -13.53 6.72
N ARG A 130 -23.85 -14.46 6.99
CA ARG A 130 -23.64 -15.90 6.75
C ARG A 130 -23.50 -16.18 5.26
N ASN A 131 -22.70 -17.18 4.90
CA ASN A 131 -22.41 -17.60 3.52
C ASN A 131 -21.65 -16.54 2.68
N CYS A 132 -21.07 -15.54 3.33
CA CYS A 132 -20.16 -14.55 2.74
C CYS A 132 -18.73 -14.68 3.24
N GLU A 133 -18.43 -15.70 4.04
CA GLU A 133 -17.17 -15.82 4.74
C GLU A 133 -16.02 -16.03 3.74
N VAL A 134 -14.99 -15.19 3.83
CA VAL A 134 -13.78 -15.30 2.98
C VAL A 134 -12.59 -15.63 3.86
N ILE A 135 -12.46 -16.92 4.19
CA ILE A 135 -11.48 -17.42 5.17
C ILE A 135 -10.19 -17.87 4.45
N HIS A 136 -9.46 -16.93 3.83
CA HIS A 136 -8.21 -17.22 3.12
C HIS A 136 -7.05 -16.32 3.60
N PRO A 137 -5.80 -16.83 3.75
CA PRO A 137 -4.66 -16.02 4.19
C PRO A 137 -4.42 -14.77 3.34
N THR A 138 -4.64 -14.85 2.02
CA THR A 138 -4.52 -13.70 1.12
C THR A 138 -5.46 -12.56 1.49
N VAL A 139 -6.66 -12.84 2.02
CA VAL A 139 -7.56 -11.77 2.51
C VAL A 139 -6.92 -11.03 3.68
N GLY A 140 -6.25 -11.75 4.59
CA GLY A 140 -5.51 -11.13 5.69
C GLY A 140 -4.41 -10.18 5.18
N HIS A 141 -3.67 -10.60 4.15
CA HIS A 141 -2.65 -9.75 3.52
C HIS A 141 -3.25 -8.52 2.84
N MET A 142 -4.31 -8.71 2.05
CA MET A 142 -5.01 -7.61 1.39
C MET A 142 -5.51 -6.60 2.42
N ALA A 143 -6.01 -7.06 3.57
CA ALA A 143 -6.41 -6.20 4.68
C ALA A 143 -5.23 -5.42 5.28
N VAL A 144 -4.04 -6.03 5.43
CA VAL A 144 -2.82 -5.32 5.86
C VAL A 144 -2.47 -4.19 4.88
N VAL A 145 -2.52 -4.47 3.57
CA VAL A 145 -2.23 -3.47 2.54
C VAL A 145 -3.26 -2.33 2.59
N SER A 146 -4.56 -2.62 2.63
CA SER A 146 -5.58 -1.56 2.77
C SER A 146 -5.44 -0.78 4.08
N SER A 147 -5.10 -1.45 5.18
CA SER A 147 -4.84 -0.80 6.47
C SER A 147 -3.66 0.17 6.42
N SER A 148 -2.62 -0.11 5.64
CA SER A 148 -1.49 0.82 5.47
C SER A 148 -1.91 2.14 4.80
N VAL A 149 -2.86 2.09 3.85
CA VAL A 149 -3.47 3.29 3.26
C VAL A 149 -4.34 4.03 4.27
N LEU A 150 -5.12 3.33 5.09
CA LEU A 150 -5.93 3.97 6.14
C LEU A 150 -5.05 4.66 7.19
N VAL A 151 -3.89 4.11 7.51
CA VAL A 151 -2.88 4.77 8.35
C VAL A 151 -2.37 6.06 7.69
N HIS A 152 -2.08 6.03 6.38
CA HIS A 152 -1.80 7.26 5.63
C HIS A 152 -2.94 8.29 5.77
N THR A 153 -4.19 7.89 5.57
CA THR A 153 -5.36 8.78 5.72
C THR A 153 -5.46 9.36 7.13
N LEU A 154 -5.13 8.59 8.18
CA LEU A 154 -5.14 9.10 9.56
C LEU A 154 -4.07 10.16 9.81
N LEU A 155 -2.88 9.97 9.24
CA LEU A 155 -1.72 10.85 9.42
C LEU A 155 -1.83 12.11 8.56
N CYS A 156 -2.22 11.97 7.30
CA CYS A 156 -2.12 13.01 6.28
C CYS A 156 -3.49 13.50 5.77
N GLY A 157 -4.58 12.82 6.11
CA GLY A 157 -5.92 13.15 5.62
C GLY A 157 -6.62 14.27 6.39
N GLU A 158 -7.76 14.69 5.85
CA GLU A 158 -8.63 15.70 6.46
C GLU A 158 -9.43 15.13 7.64
N GLU A 159 -9.79 15.99 8.62
CA GLU A 159 -10.47 15.57 9.85
C GLU A 159 -11.74 14.74 9.62
N ARG A 160 -12.53 15.10 8.60
CA ARG A 160 -13.78 14.40 8.24
C ARG A 160 -13.57 12.93 7.86
N ALA A 161 -12.40 12.57 7.35
CA ALA A 161 -12.09 11.21 6.92
C ALA A 161 -11.54 10.33 8.06
N LEU A 162 -11.10 10.93 9.17
CA LEU A 162 -10.37 10.22 10.23
C LEU A 162 -11.21 9.17 10.95
N GLN A 163 -12.46 9.50 11.26
CA GLN A 163 -13.33 8.58 11.99
C GLN A 163 -13.63 7.33 11.16
N SER A 164 -13.98 7.52 9.89
CA SER A 164 -14.24 6.40 8.97
C SER A 164 -12.99 5.55 8.74
N ALA A 165 -11.82 6.18 8.55
CA ALA A 165 -10.55 5.47 8.40
C ALA A 165 -10.21 4.64 9.64
N ARG A 166 -10.45 5.17 10.84
CA ARG A 166 -10.24 4.46 12.11
C ARG A 166 -11.15 3.24 12.24
N GLU A 167 -12.43 3.39 11.92
CA GLU A 167 -13.39 2.28 11.98
C GLU A 167 -13.04 1.17 10.98
N ALA A 168 -12.65 1.54 9.76
CA ALA A 168 -12.20 0.61 8.73
C ALA A 168 -10.91 -0.12 9.16
N LEU A 169 -9.95 0.60 9.74
CA LEU A 169 -8.70 0.03 10.24
C LEU A 169 -8.95 -1.01 11.34
N ASN A 170 -9.82 -0.68 12.30
CA ASN A 170 -10.23 -1.60 13.36
C ASN A 170 -10.95 -2.83 12.81
N ALA A 171 -11.81 -2.67 11.79
CA ALA A 171 -12.51 -3.77 11.17
C ALA A 171 -11.56 -4.75 10.46
N ASN A 172 -10.53 -4.22 9.77
CA ASN A 172 -9.48 -5.03 9.14
C ASN A 172 -8.68 -5.80 10.18
N PHE A 173 -8.28 -5.15 11.28
CA PHE A 173 -7.54 -5.82 12.35
C PHE A 173 -8.33 -6.97 12.97
N ALA A 174 -9.61 -6.75 13.25
CA ALA A 174 -10.51 -7.79 13.74
C ALA A 174 -10.62 -8.97 12.74
N ALA A 175 -10.62 -8.70 11.43
CA ALA A 175 -10.63 -9.74 10.40
C ALA A 175 -9.33 -10.55 10.39
N ILE A 176 -8.17 -9.90 10.51
CA ILE A 176 -6.85 -10.58 10.57
C ILE A 176 -6.76 -11.47 11.82
N LEU A 177 -7.20 -10.97 12.99
CA LEU A 177 -7.23 -11.75 14.23
C LEU A 177 -8.16 -12.97 14.15
N GLU A 178 -9.29 -12.82 13.47
CA GLU A 178 -10.22 -13.92 13.22
C GLU A 178 -9.59 -14.97 12.29
N LEU A 179 -8.95 -14.54 11.19
CA LEU A 179 -8.24 -15.41 10.27
C LEU A 179 -7.11 -16.19 10.95
N ARG A 180 -6.43 -15.61 11.95
CA ARG A 180 -5.40 -16.29 12.75
C ARG A 180 -5.89 -17.55 13.45
N ARG A 181 -7.19 -17.63 13.78
CA ARG A 181 -7.78 -18.84 14.38
C ARG A 181 -7.75 -20.04 13.43
N TYR A 182 -7.81 -19.77 12.12
CA TYR A 182 -7.83 -20.79 11.07
C TYR A 182 -6.44 -21.00 10.45
N TRP A 183 -5.66 -19.93 10.36
CA TRP A 183 -4.39 -19.89 9.65
C TRP A 183 -3.29 -19.31 10.55
N PRO A 184 -2.55 -20.15 11.31
CA PRO A 184 -1.48 -19.67 12.20
C PRO A 184 -0.43 -18.79 11.50
N ASN A 185 -0.20 -19.03 10.21
CA ASN A 185 0.72 -18.29 9.36
C ASN A 185 0.30 -16.84 9.07
N THR A 186 -0.85 -16.37 9.57
CA THR A 186 -1.25 -14.95 9.52
C THR A 186 -0.73 -14.13 10.70
N ALA A 187 -0.14 -14.76 11.72
CA ALA A 187 0.47 -14.03 12.85
C ALA A 187 1.53 -12.99 12.41
N PRO A 188 2.40 -13.26 11.42
CA PRO A 188 3.32 -12.25 10.89
C PRO A 188 2.63 -11.04 10.24
N MET A 189 1.40 -11.18 9.76
CA MET A 189 0.66 -10.08 9.11
C MET A 189 0.30 -8.97 10.11
N VAL A 190 -0.05 -9.35 11.34
CA VAL A 190 -0.27 -8.40 12.45
C VAL A 190 1.02 -7.65 12.75
N HIS A 191 2.13 -8.38 12.87
CA HIS A 191 3.44 -7.78 13.12
C HIS A 191 3.81 -6.79 12.01
N ARG A 192 3.61 -7.15 10.73
CA ARG A 192 3.88 -6.27 9.58
C ARG A 192 3.12 -4.96 9.64
N LEU A 193 1.83 -5.00 10.01
CA LEU A 193 1.04 -3.77 10.15
C LEU A 193 1.53 -2.91 11.32
N VAL A 194 1.88 -3.52 12.46
CA VAL A 194 2.46 -2.81 13.60
C VAL A 194 3.80 -2.19 13.25
N THR A 195 4.69 -2.92 12.58
CA THR A 195 5.98 -2.41 12.08
C THR A 195 5.76 -1.22 11.15
N PHE A 196 4.81 -1.32 10.22
CA PHE A 196 4.46 -0.22 9.33
C PHE A 196 3.95 1.00 10.09
N GLN A 197 3.02 0.81 11.03
CA GLN A 197 2.47 1.89 11.84
C GLN A 197 3.57 2.57 12.69
N ASN A 198 4.43 1.79 13.34
CA ASN A 198 5.56 2.30 14.10
C ASN A 198 6.50 3.09 13.19
N PHE A 199 6.79 2.59 11.99
CA PHE A 199 7.59 3.32 11.02
C PHE A 199 6.93 4.66 10.64
N CYS A 200 5.62 4.68 10.41
CA CYS A 200 4.90 5.92 10.10
C CYS A 200 4.87 6.92 11.27
N LEU A 201 4.77 6.44 12.52
CA LEU A 201 4.71 7.29 13.71
C LEU A 201 6.09 7.78 14.18
N LEU A 202 7.12 6.94 14.08
CA LEU A 202 8.45 7.21 14.63
C LEU A 202 9.37 7.94 13.66
N SER A 203 9.18 7.77 12.36
CA SER A 203 10.16 8.29 11.39
C SER A 203 10.07 9.80 11.18
N ASN A 204 8.96 10.46 11.55
CA ASN A 204 8.66 11.85 11.16
C ASN A 204 8.96 12.11 9.66
N ASP A 205 8.96 11.03 8.86
CA ASP A 205 9.59 10.99 7.55
C ASP A 205 8.49 10.91 6.50
N TYR A 206 8.44 11.94 5.65
CA TYR A 206 7.55 12.02 4.50
C TYR A 206 7.79 10.87 3.50
N ARG A 207 8.90 10.13 3.61
CA ARG A 207 9.24 8.98 2.76
C ARG A 207 8.60 7.67 3.20
N THR A 208 7.72 7.68 4.20
CA THR A 208 7.11 6.45 4.74
C THR A 208 6.39 5.60 3.71
N HIS A 209 5.76 6.26 2.73
CA HIS A 209 5.00 5.64 1.65
C HIS A 209 5.79 5.52 0.34
N ARG A 210 7.10 5.82 0.37
CA ARG A 210 7.97 5.67 -0.79
C ARG A 210 8.00 4.22 -1.23
N LEU A 211 7.83 4.01 -2.53
CA LEU A 211 7.84 2.68 -3.13
C LEU A 211 9.28 2.16 -3.30
N ASP A 212 10.00 2.00 -2.19
CA ASP A 212 11.31 1.38 -2.14
C ASP A 212 11.23 -0.16 -2.12
N GLY A 213 12.38 -0.84 -2.16
CA GLY A 213 12.44 -2.30 -2.16
C GLY A 213 11.74 -2.93 -0.95
N TRP A 214 11.78 -2.28 0.22
CA TRP A 214 11.08 -2.75 1.41
C TRP A 214 9.57 -2.63 1.25
N MET A 215 9.08 -1.51 0.72
CA MET A 215 7.65 -1.28 0.48
C MET A 215 7.07 -2.24 -0.56
N ILE A 216 7.82 -2.53 -1.64
CA ILE A 216 7.38 -3.51 -2.65
C ILE A 216 7.22 -4.89 -2.00
N ARG A 217 8.17 -5.31 -1.15
CA ARG A 217 8.06 -6.57 -0.38
C ARG A 217 6.90 -6.52 0.61
N PHE A 218 6.68 -5.38 1.28
CA PHE A 218 5.53 -5.16 2.16
C PHE A 218 4.21 -5.41 1.42
N LEU A 219 4.06 -4.85 0.21
CA LEU A 219 2.84 -4.91 -0.59
C LEU A 219 2.59 -6.26 -1.26
N ILE A 220 3.63 -6.98 -1.67
CA ILE A 220 3.51 -8.17 -2.53
C ILE A 220 3.81 -9.49 -1.79
N GLU A 221 4.81 -9.51 -0.90
CA GLU A 221 5.30 -10.75 -0.29
C GLU A 221 4.57 -11.06 1.01
N TYR A 222 3.47 -11.82 0.97
CA TYR A 222 2.66 -12.09 2.16
C TYR A 222 3.09 -13.31 2.99
N SER A 223 3.95 -14.17 2.46
CA SER A 223 4.38 -15.43 3.09
C SER A 223 5.76 -15.36 3.74
N LEU A 224 6.49 -14.25 3.57
CA LEU A 224 7.85 -14.09 4.09
C LEU A 224 7.89 -13.10 5.27
N PRO A 225 8.76 -13.32 6.27
CA PRO A 225 9.03 -12.32 7.30
C PRO A 225 9.48 -11.01 6.65
N LEU A 226 8.88 -9.91 7.09
CA LEU A 226 9.34 -8.58 6.70
C LEU A 226 10.43 -8.16 7.68
N GLY A 227 11.64 -7.92 7.18
CA GLY A 227 12.73 -7.38 8.00
C GLY A 227 12.43 -5.96 8.47
N GLU A 228 13.24 -5.45 9.40
CA GLU A 228 13.21 -4.04 9.77
C GLU A 228 13.55 -3.16 8.56
N LYS A 229 12.98 -1.95 8.51
CA LYS A 229 13.28 -0.98 7.46
C LYS A 229 14.46 -0.12 7.90
N ASP A 230 15.51 -0.06 7.09
CA ASP A 230 16.63 0.85 7.32
C ASP A 230 16.16 2.30 7.19
N VAL A 231 16.09 3.02 8.31
CA VAL A 231 15.72 4.44 8.34
C VAL A 231 16.98 5.26 8.16
N GLU A 232 17.19 5.82 6.96
CA GLU A 232 18.25 6.83 6.76
C GLU A 232 17.91 8.08 7.58
N THR A 233 18.70 8.38 8.62
CA THR A 233 18.59 9.62 9.41
C THR A 233 18.76 10.84 8.50
N VAL A 234 17.70 11.63 8.32
CA VAL A 234 17.75 12.87 7.54
C VAL A 234 18.50 13.94 8.33
N THR A 235 19.61 14.46 7.80
CA THR A 235 20.22 15.70 8.25
C THR A 235 19.28 16.87 7.95
N SER A 236 18.76 17.49 9.00
CA SER A 236 17.79 18.59 8.98
C SER A 236 18.23 19.76 8.08
N GLY A 237 17.35 20.19 7.18
CA GLY A 237 17.61 21.33 6.29
C GLY A 237 16.42 21.84 5.47
N MET A 238 15.18 21.46 5.82
CA MET A 238 13.98 22.03 5.19
C MET A 238 12.95 22.36 6.27
N ASP A 239 12.73 23.66 6.49
CA ASP A 239 11.61 24.20 7.26
C ASP A 239 10.30 23.89 6.52
N VAL A 240 9.66 22.79 6.90
CA VAL A 240 8.27 22.46 6.56
C VAL A 240 7.53 22.42 7.88
N ASP A 241 6.46 23.21 8.01
CA ASP A 241 5.62 23.44 9.21
C ASP A 241 5.64 22.30 10.24
N MET A 242 6.71 22.30 11.06
CA MET A 242 7.09 21.21 11.96
C MET A 242 6.15 21.12 13.15
N ASP A 243 5.51 22.23 13.52
CA ASP A 243 4.72 22.36 14.73
C ASP A 243 3.32 21.73 14.56
N GLY A 244 2.71 21.86 13.38
CA GLY A 244 1.42 21.25 13.08
C GLY A 244 1.49 19.72 13.01
N PHE A 245 2.54 19.18 12.39
CA PHE A 245 2.74 17.73 12.24
C PHE A 245 3.21 17.07 13.54
N SER A 246 4.08 17.74 14.31
CA SER A 246 4.52 17.27 15.64
C SER A 246 3.36 17.22 16.65
N THR A 247 2.49 18.23 16.66
CA THR A 247 1.31 18.26 17.55
C THR A 247 0.32 17.17 17.18
N ARG A 248 0.07 16.94 15.88
CA ARG A 248 -0.81 15.86 15.41
C ARG A 248 -0.22 14.48 15.66
N THR A 249 1.10 14.33 15.55
CA THR A 249 1.83 13.09 15.89
C THR A 249 1.79 12.83 17.40
N GLN A 250 1.93 13.85 18.25
CA GLN A 250 1.76 13.74 19.70
C GLN A 250 0.31 13.39 20.07
N VAL A 251 -0.69 14.04 19.48
CA VAL A 251 -2.11 13.67 19.66
C VAL A 251 -2.36 12.24 19.17
N LEU A 252 -1.75 11.80 18.06
CA LEU A 252 -1.84 10.43 17.57
C LEU A 252 -0.97 9.43 18.34
N THR A 253 -0.04 9.88 19.18
CA THR A 253 0.78 9.05 20.10
C THR A 253 0.08 8.91 21.45
N ASP A 254 -0.52 9.99 21.95
CA ASP A 254 -1.36 10.03 23.16
C ASP A 254 -2.71 9.34 22.92
N GLN A 255 -3.29 9.52 21.72
CA GLN A 255 -4.38 8.68 21.22
C GLN A 255 -3.85 7.36 20.64
N GLY A 256 -2.55 7.21 20.40
CA GLY A 256 -1.88 6.06 19.76
C GLY A 256 -1.76 4.82 20.62
N ARG A 257 -2.14 4.92 21.91
CA ARG A 257 -2.41 3.76 22.77
C ARG A 257 -3.65 2.95 22.36
N TYR A 258 -4.09 3.00 21.09
CA TYR A 258 -5.08 2.04 20.57
C TYR A 258 -4.51 0.63 20.31
N THR A 259 -3.22 0.41 20.57
CA THR A 259 -2.59 -0.91 20.53
C THR A 259 -1.81 -1.23 21.82
N SER A 260 -2.42 -1.01 22.99
CA SER A 260 -2.06 -1.78 24.19
C SER A 260 -2.52 -3.24 24.01
N PHE A 261 -1.95 -3.93 23.02
CA PHE A 261 -2.14 -5.36 22.86
C PHE A 261 -1.00 -6.02 23.62
N ALA A 262 -1.33 -6.59 24.78
CA ALA A 262 -0.45 -7.55 25.43
C ALA A 262 -0.13 -8.63 24.39
N ILE A 263 1.11 -8.61 23.88
CA ILE A 263 1.71 -9.75 23.18
C ILE A 263 2.04 -10.77 24.28
N ASP A 264 1.02 -11.24 25.00
CA ASP A 264 1.18 -12.36 25.91
C ASP A 264 1.33 -13.61 25.04
N GLY A 265 2.58 -14.01 24.83
CA GLY A 265 2.89 -15.30 24.22
C GLY A 265 4.10 -15.34 23.29
N TYR A 266 4.84 -14.25 23.07
CA TYR A 266 6.11 -14.33 22.35
C TYR A 266 7.26 -14.65 23.31
N HIS A 267 7.45 -15.93 23.63
CA HIS A 267 8.76 -16.39 24.07
C HIS A 267 9.65 -16.50 22.83
N SER A 268 10.64 -15.60 22.71
CA SER A 268 11.77 -15.80 21.80
C SER A 268 12.45 -17.12 22.13
N PRO A 269 12.68 -18.01 21.14
CA PRO A 269 13.55 -19.15 21.31
C PRO A 269 15.00 -18.72 21.02
N GLU A 270 15.54 -17.78 21.79
CA GLU A 270 16.96 -17.47 21.79
C GLU A 270 17.42 -17.09 23.20
N GLY A 271 18.04 -18.05 23.88
CA GLY A 271 18.71 -17.80 25.16
C GLY A 271 18.74 -19.02 26.10
N MET A 272 19.63 -19.97 25.80
CA MET A 272 20.09 -21.10 26.66
C MET A 272 19.09 -22.19 27.06
#